data_AF-A0A5E6N1J2-F1
#
_entry.id   AF-A0A5E6N1J2-F1
#
_cell.length_a   1.000
_cell.length_b   1.000
_cell.length_c   1.000
_cell.angle_alpha   90.00
_cell.angle_beta   90.00
_cell.angle_gamma   90.00
#
_symmetry.space_group_name_H-M   'P 1'
#
loop_
_entity.id
_entity.type
_entity.pdbx_description
1 polymer ?
#
loop_
_entity_poly.entity_id
_entity_poly.type
_entity_poly.pdbx_seq_one_letter_code
_entity_poly.pdbx_strand_id
1 'polypeptide(L)'
;DDAFEQHYSQDNGRPSKPIRLMVGLLLLKQLENLSDERVVLQFKRNPYYQYFCGYSNYMPGMPCNATELVHFRKRIGVKGLILFLK
;
A
#
# COMPACT_ATOMS: atom_id res chain seq x y z
N ASP A 1 -4.27 -5.90 -14.20
CA ASP A 1 -4.03 -7.04 -13.29
C ASP A 1 -5.34 -7.55 -12.74
N ASP A 2 -5.99 -8.41 -13.52
CA ASP A 2 -7.35 -8.90 -13.30
C ASP A 2 -7.49 -9.78 -12.04
N ALA A 3 -6.38 -10.24 -11.48
CA ALA A 3 -6.32 -11.11 -10.30
C ALA A 3 -6.86 -10.44 -9.01
N PHE A 4 -6.95 -9.11 -8.97
CA PHE A 4 -7.39 -8.38 -7.78
C PHE A 4 -8.74 -7.70 -7.93
N GLU A 5 -9.34 -7.69 -9.13
CA GLU A 5 -10.67 -7.08 -9.35
C GLU A 5 -11.73 -7.70 -8.45
N GLN A 6 -11.62 -9.01 -8.16
CA GLN A 6 -12.54 -9.72 -7.27
C GLN A 6 -12.57 -9.19 -5.83
N HIS A 7 -11.55 -8.44 -5.40
CA HIS A 7 -11.46 -7.83 -4.06
C HIS A 7 -11.83 -6.34 -4.04
N TYR A 8 -12.20 -5.77 -5.19
CA TYR A 8 -12.51 -4.36 -5.37
C TYR A 8 -13.95 -4.22 -5.89
N SER A 9 -14.85 -3.69 -5.06
CA SER A 9 -16.19 -3.30 -5.53
C SER A 9 -16.08 -2.05 -6.41
N GLN A 10 -16.49 -2.14 -7.68
CA GLN A 10 -16.50 -0.99 -8.60
C GLN A 10 -17.57 0.05 -8.23
N ASP A 11 -18.74 -0.40 -7.74
CA ASP A 11 -19.94 0.45 -7.60
C ASP A 11 -20.44 0.69 -6.17
N ASN A 12 -19.72 0.27 -5.13
CA ASN A 12 -20.21 0.43 -3.75
C ASN A 12 -19.11 0.78 -2.74
N GLY A 13 -19.21 1.98 -2.13
CA GLY A 13 -18.35 2.46 -1.05
C GLY A 13 -17.18 3.36 -1.50
N ARG A 14 -16.27 3.67 -0.57
CA ARG A 14 -15.07 4.48 -0.85
C ARG A 14 -14.11 3.67 -1.71
N PRO A 15 -13.62 4.21 -2.85
CA PRO A 15 -12.71 3.48 -3.72
C PRO A 15 -11.47 3.08 -2.93
N SER A 16 -11.10 1.80 -3.03
CA SER A 16 -9.91 1.28 -2.35
C SER A 16 -8.67 1.90 -2.98
N LYS A 17 -7.65 2.12 -2.15
CA LYS A 17 -6.38 2.70 -2.58
C LYS A 17 -5.71 1.80 -3.64
N PRO A 18 -4.85 2.37 -4.50
CA PRO A 18 -4.13 1.61 -5.50
C PRO A 18 -3.34 0.45 -4.86
N ILE A 19 -3.43 -0.75 -5.45
CA ILE A 19 -2.75 -1.95 -4.94
C ILE A 19 -1.25 -1.72 -4.85
N ARG A 20 -0.66 -1.12 -5.90
CA ARG A 20 0.77 -0.78 -5.96
C ARG A 20 1.22 0.08 -4.78
N LEU A 21 0.39 1.04 -4.35
CA LEU A 21 0.69 1.86 -3.18
C LEU A 21 0.73 1.01 -1.91
N MET A 22 -0.30 0.20 -1.68
CA MET A 22 -0.43 -0.61 -0.47
C MET A 22 0.66 -1.69 -0.37
N VAL A 23 0.94 -2.38 -1.47
CA VAL A 23 2.02 -3.38 -1.55
C VAL A 23 3.38 -2.71 -1.39
N GLY A 24 3.61 -1.58 -2.06
CA GLY A 24 4.85 -0.82 -1.95
C GLY A 24 5.16 -0.40 -0.52
N LEU A 25 4.15 0.08 0.23
CA LEU A 25 4.30 0.43 1.64
C LEU A 25 4.62 -0.79 2.52
N LEU A 26 4.00 -1.95 2.26
CA LEU A 26 4.29 -3.18 3.01
C LEU A 26 5.70 -3.72 2.73
N LEU A 27 6.17 -3.61 1.49
CA LEU A 27 7.54 -3.98 1.12
C LEU A 27 8.56 -3.05 1.79
N LEU A 28 8.37 -1.74 1.68
CA LEU A 28 9.24 -0.74 2.31
C LEU A 28 9.28 -0.91 3.83
N LYS A 29 8.13 -1.21 4.44
CA LYS A 29 8.03 -1.55 5.85
C LYS A 29 8.93 -2.74 6.21
N GLN A 30 8.91 -3.81 5.43
CA GLN A 30 9.70 -5.02 5.71
C GLN A 30 11.19 -4.80 5.43
N LEU A 31 11.54 -4.07 4.36
CA LEU A 31 12.92 -3.77 3.98
C LEU A 31 13.63 -2.93 5.04
N GLU A 32 12.93 -1.95 5.59
CA GLU A 32 13.49 -0.97 6.53
C GLU A 32 13.13 -1.28 7.99
N ASN A 33 12.46 -2.41 8.23
CA ASN A 33 11.99 -2.87 9.54
C ASN A 33 11.20 -1.79 10.30
N LEU A 34 10.26 -1.11 9.62
CA LEU A 34 9.47 -0.01 10.16
C LEU A 34 8.11 -0.47 10.72
N SER A 35 7.49 0.35 11.57
CA SER A 35 6.07 0.19 11.91
C SER A 35 5.15 0.77 10.83
N ASP A 36 3.86 0.40 10.85
CA ASP A 36 2.87 0.92 9.88
C ASP A 36 2.74 2.45 9.93
N GLU A 37 2.84 3.05 11.13
CA GLU A 37 2.84 4.51 11.27
C GLU A 37 4.12 5.15 10.73
N ARG A 38 5.27 4.50 10.98
CA ARG A 38 6.58 5.00 10.54
C ARG A 38 6.73 4.94 9.03
N VAL A 39 6.25 3.89 8.36
CA VAL A 39 6.33 3.80 6.89
C VAL A 39 5.44 4.86 6.23
N VAL A 40 4.24 5.12 6.77
CA VAL A 40 3.34 6.19 6.28
C VAL A 40 3.98 7.58 6.46
N LEU A 41 4.64 7.80 7.61
CA LEU A 41 5.36 9.05 7.88
C LEU A 41 6.58 9.20 6.96
N GLN A 42 7.31 8.12 6.71
CA GLN A 42 8.49 8.12 5.85
C GLN A 42 8.10 8.32 4.38
N PHE A 43 6.98 7.76 3.92
CA PHE A 43 6.42 8.05 2.61
C PHE A 43 6.19 9.55 2.41
N LYS A 44 5.60 10.23 3.40
CA LYS A 44 5.35 11.67 3.34
C LYS A 44 6.65 12.47 3.18
N ARG A 45 7.75 12.02 3.80
CA ARG A 45 9.03 12.73 3.83
C ARG A 45 9.97 12.36 2.69
N ASN A 46 9.84 11.15 2.14
CA ASN A 46 10.81 10.58 1.21
C ASN A 46 10.22 10.44 -0.20
N PRO A 47 10.65 11.25 -1.18
CA PRO A 47 10.16 11.16 -2.55
C PRO A 47 10.47 9.81 -3.21
N TYR A 48 11.54 9.11 -2.80
CA TYR A 48 11.86 7.78 -3.32
C TYR A 48 10.79 6.75 -2.96
N TYR A 49 10.21 6.84 -1.76
CA TYR A 49 9.15 5.94 -1.32
C TYR A 49 7.87 6.18 -2.13
N GLN A 50 7.59 7.45 -2.45
CA GLN A 50 6.44 7.81 -3.28
C GLN A 50 6.60 7.28 -4.71
N TYR A 51 7.78 7.46 -5.29
CA TYR A 51 8.12 6.93 -6.61
C TYR A 51 7.99 5.40 -6.67
N PHE A 52 8.52 4.70 -5.67
CA PHE A 52 8.40 3.25 -5.55
C PHE A 52 6.93 2.79 -5.52
N CYS A 53 6.12 3.45 -4.71
CA CYS A 53 4.67 3.23 -4.61
C CYS A 53 3.85 3.68 -5.84
N GLY A 54 4.48 4.24 -6.88
CA GLY A 54 3.85 4.57 -8.15
C GLY A 54 3.42 6.03 -8.34
N TYR A 55 3.93 6.95 -7.53
CA TYR A 55 3.71 8.38 -7.71
C TYR A 55 4.78 8.99 -8.62
N SER A 56 4.38 9.72 -9.65
CA SER A 56 5.32 10.42 -10.55
C SER A 56 5.83 11.74 -9.97
N ASN A 57 5.05 12.36 -9.08
CA ASN A 57 5.33 13.65 -8.47
C ASN A 57 5.34 13.53 -6.95
N TYR A 58 6.16 14.37 -6.31
CA TYR A 58 6.19 14.45 -4.87
C TYR A 58 4.90 15.08 -4.32
N MET A 59 4.28 14.38 -3.37
CA MET A 59 3.06 14.76 -2.70
C MET A 59 3.32 14.83 -1.19
N PRO A 60 3.27 16.01 -0.54
CA PRO A 60 3.63 16.17 0.88
C PRO A 60 2.55 15.66 1.86
N GLY A 61 1.69 14.75 1.43
CA GLY A 61 0.58 14.19 2.21
C GLY A 61 0.84 12.76 2.68
N MET A 62 0.07 12.31 3.67
CA MET A 62 0.04 10.89 4.02
C MET A 62 -0.77 10.12 2.96
N PRO A 63 -0.28 8.97 2.48
CA PRO A 63 -0.94 8.19 1.43
C PRO A 63 -2.25 7.54 1.91
N CYS A 64 -2.24 7.07 3.17
CA CYS A 64 -3.32 6.34 3.82
C CYS A 64 -3.17 6.42 5.35
N ASN A 65 -4.21 6.04 6.09
CA ASN A 65 -4.05 5.78 7.53
C ASN A 65 -3.25 4.48 7.74
N ALA A 66 -2.43 4.40 8.79
CA ALA A 66 -1.70 3.18 9.16
C ALA A 66 -2.63 1.98 9.39
N THR A 67 -3.86 2.21 9.89
CA THR A 67 -4.87 1.16 10.06
C THR A 67 -5.34 0.55 8.74
N GLU A 68 -5.31 1.31 7.64
CA GLU A 68 -5.65 0.78 6.30
C GLU A 68 -4.68 -0.33 5.88
N LEU A 69 -3.40 -0.26 6.25
CA LEU A 69 -2.42 -1.31 5.97
C LEU A 69 -2.77 -2.62 6.70
N VAL A 70 -3.28 -2.52 7.94
CA VAL A 70 -3.74 -3.68 8.70
C VAL A 70 -4.96 -4.31 8.05
N HIS A 71 -5.93 -3.51 7.63
CA HIS A 71 -7.13 -3.99 6.92
C HIS A 71 -6.77 -4.62 5.57
N PHE A 72 -5.85 -4.01 4.82
CA PHE A 72 -5.36 -4.52 3.55
C PHE A 72 -4.68 -5.90 3.71
N ARG A 73 -3.81 -6.04 4.72
CA ARG A 73 -3.18 -7.34 5.03
C ARG A 73 -4.21 -8.42 5.38
N LYS A 74 -5.23 -8.07 6.16
CA LYS A 74 -6.33 -8.98 6.50
C LYS A 74 -7.15 -9.38 5.26
N ARG A 75 -7.38 -8.44 4.34
CA ARG A 75 -8.18 -8.66 3.12
C ARG A 75 -7.49 -9.61 2.14
N ILE A 76 -6.19 -9.43 1.91
CA ILE A 76 -5.42 -10.19 0.92
C ILE A 76 -4.93 -11.52 1.49
N GLY A 77 -4.69 -11.56 2.80
CA GLY A 77 -4.16 -12.73 3.48
C GLY A 77 -2.73 -13.09 3.05
N VAL A 78 -2.23 -14.20 3.58
CA VAL A 78 -0.85 -14.66 3.31
C VAL A 78 -0.67 -15.08 1.85
N LYS A 79 -1.71 -15.67 1.24
CA LYS A 79 -1.66 -16.15 -0.15
C LYS A 79 -1.49 -15.02 -1.16
N GLY A 80 -2.25 -13.93 -1.02
CA GLY A 80 -2.09 -12.81 -1.93
C GLY A 80 -0.83 -12.00 -1.66
N LEU A 81 -0.29 -12.01 -0.42
CA LEU A 81 1.01 -11.40 -0.14
C LEU A 81 2.17 -12.17 -0.83
N ILE A 82 2.12 -13.50 -0.82
CA ILE A 82 3.10 -14.36 -1.52
C ILE A 82 3.04 -14.14 -3.03
N LEU A 83 1.83 -13.91 -3.59
CA LEU A 83 1.67 -13.64 -5.02
C LEU A 83 2.40 -12.37 -5.47
N PHE A 84 2.56 -11.36 -4.60
CA PHE A 84 3.34 -10.16 -4.91
C PHE A 84 4.86 -10.36 -4.82
N LEU A 85 5.31 -11.40 -4.12
CA LEU A 85 6.73 -11.70 -3.89
C LEU A 85 7.29 -12.74 -4.88
N LYS A 86 6.44 -13.33 -5.72
CA LYS A 86 6.78 -14.38 -6.68
C LYS A 86 6.83 -13.80 -8.09
#